data_AF-A0A090MU50-F1
#
_entry.id   AF-A0A090MU50-F1
#
_cell.length_a   1.000
_cell.length_b   1.000
_cell.length_c   1.000
_cell.angle_alpha   90.00
_cell.angle_beta   90.00
_cell.angle_gamma   90.00
#
_symmetry.space_group_name_H-M   'P 1'
#
loop_
_entity.id
_entity.type
_entity.pdbx_description
1 polymer ?
#
loop_
_entity_poly.entity_id
_entity_poly.type
_entity_poly.pdbx_seq_one_letter_code
_entity_poly.pdbx_strand_id
1 'polypeptide(L)'
;MLGKVFPSFKAVNEVILQLNEKINELSEERKYIENASNFYRLEYKEILLYLKDVIQKQTLEIERLEELIQSEKVKYEDSLRETEINGQKMLTKVVADNEKIKLENLLMKTQQNAYKHMKLEMEGLYERIEEMKKVLDEKNEKISKKELKEREVAIITSDKVKKEMEIEYAEKIAKIKEELQVQNMAELCASNEIGRKLKDEIKNKNLEINVYQDEIKSLFERIETLEKTIENYEKEREKMKNQIAKVGSQTEKSIKEYKKLMEACEKSKTKEIQKRDKIINDLKKENGNIRKELHKESKKLAEMMEEVVNEKTLREQTVEAHKTQNQMLKDLKTFLNLTLGDTTNQEYIDTIFCENRIAIFAKLALLVQNIPQLEFKQN
;
A
#
# COMPACT_ATOMS: atom_id res chain seq x y z
N MET A 1 35.94 79.41 -17.86
CA MET A 1 35.06 79.14 -16.72
C MET A 1 35.10 77.63 -16.48
N LEU A 2 35.98 77.15 -15.60
CA LEU A 2 35.66 76.91 -14.18
C LEU A 2 34.35 76.11 -14.01
N GLY A 3 34.52 74.81 -13.85
CA GLY A 3 34.28 74.28 -12.51
C GLY A 3 33.22 73.20 -12.40
N LYS A 4 33.68 72.10 -11.79
CA LYS A 4 32.96 71.17 -10.90
C LYS A 4 32.26 70.01 -11.59
N VAL A 5 32.29 68.79 -11.07
CA VAL A 5 33.00 68.16 -9.94
C VAL A 5 32.75 66.65 -10.15
N PHE A 6 33.77 65.82 -9.93
CA PHE A 6 33.60 64.37 -9.79
C PHE A 6 32.59 64.06 -8.68
N PRO A 7 31.57 63.21 -8.88
CA PRO A 7 30.78 62.71 -7.77
C PRO A 7 31.71 61.86 -6.88
N SER A 8 31.68 62.10 -5.57
CA SER A 8 32.56 61.47 -4.59
C SER A 8 32.56 59.93 -4.69
N PHE A 9 33.70 59.28 -4.41
CA PHE A 9 33.81 57.81 -4.30
C PHE A 9 32.79 57.21 -3.30
N LYS A 10 32.35 58.03 -2.33
CA LYS A 10 31.28 57.72 -1.39
C LYS A 10 29.92 57.65 -2.09
N ALA A 11 29.61 58.60 -2.98
CA ALA A 11 28.44 58.58 -3.84
C ALA A 11 28.46 57.37 -4.81
N VAL A 12 29.63 57.00 -5.33
CA VAL A 12 29.77 55.78 -6.16
C VAL A 12 29.51 54.51 -5.34
N ASN A 13 30.06 54.40 -4.12
CA ASN A 13 29.79 53.25 -3.25
C ASN A 13 28.34 53.18 -2.76
N GLU A 14 27.72 54.32 -2.50
CA GLU A 14 26.31 54.43 -2.12
C GLU A 14 25.40 54.06 -3.29
N VAL A 15 25.77 54.46 -4.51
CA VAL A 15 25.14 53.99 -5.76
C VAL A 15 25.34 52.48 -5.94
N ILE A 16 26.52 51.92 -5.65
CA ILE A 16 26.77 50.46 -5.73
C ILE A 16 25.97 49.70 -4.67
N LEU A 17 25.85 50.22 -3.44
CA LEU A 17 25.04 49.63 -2.37
C LEU A 17 23.56 49.65 -2.74
N GLN A 18 23.06 50.80 -3.21
CA GLN A 18 21.70 50.92 -3.74
C GLN A 18 21.48 50.00 -4.94
N LEU A 19 22.46 49.86 -5.84
CA LEU A 19 22.40 48.91 -6.96
C LEU A 19 22.39 47.46 -6.48
N ASN A 20 23.17 47.09 -5.47
CA ASN A 20 23.18 45.74 -4.92
C ASN A 20 21.90 45.42 -4.14
N GLU A 21 21.35 46.38 -3.39
CA GLU A 21 20.02 46.27 -2.80
C GLU A 21 18.96 46.13 -3.90
N LYS A 22 19.03 46.94 -4.97
CA LYS A 22 18.16 46.83 -6.13
C LYS A 22 18.30 45.48 -6.84
N ILE A 23 19.52 44.97 -6.99
CA ILE A 23 19.79 43.66 -7.61
C ILE A 23 19.25 42.54 -6.73
N ASN A 24 19.37 42.63 -5.40
CA ASN A 24 18.80 41.65 -4.48
C ASN A 24 17.27 41.72 -4.46
N GLU A 25 16.67 42.91 -4.42
CA GLU A 25 15.23 43.12 -4.58
C GLU A 25 14.75 42.50 -5.90
N LEU A 26 15.41 42.81 -7.02
CA LEU A 26 15.07 42.25 -8.33
C LEU A 26 15.31 40.74 -8.42
N SER A 27 16.26 40.18 -7.66
CA SER A 27 16.53 38.74 -7.59
C SER A 27 15.45 38.01 -6.78
N GLU A 28 15.00 38.60 -5.68
CA GLU A 28 13.87 38.09 -4.90
C GLU A 28 12.56 38.23 -5.67
N GLU A 29 12.33 39.36 -6.35
CA GLU A 29 11.19 39.59 -7.21
C GLU A 29 11.20 38.62 -8.40
N ARG A 30 12.36 38.35 -9.00
CA ARG A 30 12.53 37.32 -10.03
C ARG A 30 12.17 35.94 -9.51
N LYS A 31 12.63 35.55 -8.31
CA LYS A 31 12.27 34.26 -7.69
C LYS A 31 10.78 34.17 -7.38
N TYR A 32 10.18 35.27 -6.91
CA TYR A 32 8.75 35.35 -6.66
C TYR A 32 7.95 35.20 -7.96
N ILE A 33 8.33 35.92 -9.02
CA ILE A 33 7.72 35.80 -10.35
C ILE A 33 7.90 34.39 -10.92
N GLU A 34 9.07 33.78 -10.74
CA GLU A 34 9.34 32.41 -11.20
C GLU A 34 8.49 31.37 -10.46
N ASN A 35 8.33 31.53 -9.14
CA ASN A 35 7.44 30.68 -8.34
C ASN A 35 5.96 30.89 -8.68
N ALA A 36 5.52 32.14 -8.83
CA ALA A 36 4.15 32.46 -9.25
C ALA A 36 3.87 31.92 -10.66
N SER A 37 4.81 32.09 -11.59
CA SER A 37 4.73 31.54 -12.95
C SER A 37 4.64 30.02 -12.95
N ASN A 38 5.44 29.33 -12.12
CA ASN A 38 5.37 27.88 -11.96
C ASN A 38 4.05 27.42 -11.32
N PHE A 39 3.55 28.16 -10.32
CA PHE A 39 2.25 27.90 -9.70
C PHE A 39 1.12 28.00 -10.73
N TYR A 40 1.02 29.14 -11.45
CA TYR A 40 0.01 29.30 -12.48
C TYR A 40 0.18 28.28 -13.60
N ARG A 41 1.41 27.90 -13.99
CA ARG A 41 1.65 26.86 -14.99
C ARG A 41 1.12 25.49 -14.55
N LEU A 42 1.24 25.14 -13.28
CA LEU A 42 0.69 23.91 -12.72
C LEU A 42 -0.85 23.98 -12.66
N GLU A 43 -1.40 25.09 -12.21
CA GLU A 43 -2.85 25.32 -12.16
C GLU A 43 -3.47 25.27 -13.56
N TYR A 44 -2.86 25.93 -14.55
CA TYR A 44 -3.26 25.83 -15.96
C TYR A 44 -3.17 24.39 -16.48
N LYS A 45 -2.14 23.63 -16.09
CA LYS A 45 -2.02 22.23 -16.48
C LYS A 45 -3.14 21.37 -15.89
N GLU A 46 -3.52 21.59 -14.63
CA GLU A 46 -4.63 20.90 -13.98
C GLU A 46 -5.97 21.25 -14.64
N ILE A 47 -6.20 22.53 -14.93
CA ILE A 47 -7.39 23.00 -15.66
C ILE A 47 -7.45 22.35 -17.05
N LEU A 48 -6.33 22.29 -17.78
CA LEU A 48 -6.27 21.64 -19.09
C LEU A 48 -6.53 20.13 -19.02
N LEU A 49 -6.04 19.45 -17.97
CA LEU A 49 -6.32 18.03 -17.75
C LEU A 49 -7.80 17.79 -17.42
N TYR A 50 -8.38 18.64 -16.57
CA TYR A 50 -9.81 18.59 -16.26
C TYR A 50 -10.67 18.83 -17.50
N LEU A 51 -10.37 19.88 -18.28
CA LEU A 51 -11.08 20.17 -19.53
C LEU A 51 -10.94 19.01 -20.53
N LYS A 52 -9.77 18.38 -20.62
CA LYS A 52 -9.56 17.20 -21.46
C LYS A 52 -10.45 16.03 -21.03
N ASP A 53 -10.56 15.75 -19.74
CA ASP A 53 -11.40 14.68 -19.21
C ASP A 53 -12.90 14.96 -19.44
N VAL A 54 -13.32 16.22 -19.24
CA VAL A 54 -14.71 16.65 -19.53
C VAL A 54 -15.02 16.51 -21.02
N ILE A 55 -14.12 16.95 -21.91
CA ILE A 55 -14.29 16.80 -23.36
C ILE A 55 -14.39 15.33 -23.72
N GLN A 56 -13.51 14.46 -23.19
CA GLN A 56 -13.56 13.02 -23.49
C GLN A 56 -14.87 12.38 -23.03
N LYS A 57 -15.37 12.72 -21.83
CA LYS A 57 -16.68 12.25 -21.35
C LYS A 57 -17.82 12.74 -22.23
N GLN A 58 -17.79 13.99 -22.66
CA GLN A 58 -18.79 14.54 -23.57
C GLN A 58 -18.72 13.90 -24.96
N THR A 59 -17.52 13.62 -25.49
CA THR A 59 -17.35 12.92 -26.76
C THR A 59 -17.94 11.50 -26.71
N LEU A 60 -17.68 10.75 -25.65
CA LEU A 60 -18.25 9.40 -25.47
C LEU A 60 -19.78 9.43 -25.35
N GLU A 61 -20.33 10.44 -24.68
CA GLU A 61 -21.79 10.60 -24.58
C GLU A 61 -22.40 11.01 -25.93
N ILE A 62 -21.73 11.85 -26.71
CA ILE A 62 -22.16 12.19 -28.08
C ILE A 62 -22.16 10.93 -28.95
N GLU A 63 -21.09 10.14 -28.95
CA GLU A 63 -21.02 8.88 -29.72
C GLU A 63 -22.16 7.92 -29.35
N ARG A 64 -22.45 7.78 -28.06
CA ARG A 64 -23.55 6.95 -27.58
C ARG A 64 -24.92 7.46 -28.04
N LEU A 65 -25.14 8.78 -28.00
CA LEU A 65 -26.39 9.39 -28.46
C LEU A 65 -26.54 9.28 -29.98
N GLU A 66 -25.45 9.40 -30.74
CA GLU A 66 -25.44 9.19 -32.19
C GLU A 66 -25.76 7.74 -32.56
N GLU A 67 -25.21 6.75 -31.85
CA GLU A 67 -25.58 5.34 -32.03
C GLU A 67 -27.07 5.10 -31.73
N LEU A 68 -27.60 5.72 -30.68
CA LEU A 68 -29.00 5.58 -30.31
C LEU A 68 -29.92 6.19 -31.37
N ILE A 69 -29.61 7.40 -31.84
CA ILE A 69 -30.34 8.06 -32.94
C ILE A 69 -30.28 7.22 -34.22
N GLN A 70 -29.12 6.67 -34.55
CA GLN A 70 -28.97 5.83 -35.74
C GLN A 70 -29.81 4.54 -35.61
N SER A 71 -29.85 3.93 -34.42
CA SER A 71 -30.67 2.75 -34.16
C SER A 71 -32.17 3.05 -34.23
N GLU A 72 -32.61 4.20 -33.72
CA GLU A 72 -34.02 4.63 -33.82
C GLU A 72 -34.40 4.98 -35.25
N LYS A 73 -33.50 5.62 -36.00
CA LYS A 73 -33.71 5.93 -37.41
C LYS A 73 -33.93 4.67 -38.25
N VAL A 74 -33.11 3.63 -38.02
CA VAL A 74 -33.29 2.32 -38.69
C VAL A 74 -34.65 1.71 -38.35
N LYS A 75 -35.04 1.72 -37.08
CA LYS A 75 -36.37 1.22 -36.66
C LYS A 75 -37.52 2.00 -37.29
N TYR A 76 -37.40 3.32 -37.38
CA TYR A 76 -38.39 4.16 -38.04
C TYR A 76 -38.47 3.88 -39.55
N GLU A 77 -37.33 3.76 -40.24
CA GLU A 77 -37.28 3.42 -41.67
C GLU A 77 -37.89 2.04 -41.95
N ASP A 78 -37.62 1.05 -41.10
CA ASP A 78 -38.21 -0.29 -41.21
C ASP A 78 -39.73 -0.28 -40.98
N SER A 79 -40.21 0.46 -39.97
CA SER A 79 -41.65 0.60 -39.71
C SER A 79 -42.37 1.33 -40.85
N LEU A 80 -41.72 2.33 -41.44
CA LEU A 80 -42.26 3.09 -42.57
C LEU A 80 -42.32 2.21 -43.83
N ARG A 81 -41.27 1.41 -44.11
CA ARG A 81 -41.29 0.40 -45.18
C ARG A 81 -42.38 -0.65 -44.99
N GLU A 82 -42.57 -1.16 -43.78
CA GLU A 82 -43.61 -2.15 -43.50
C GLU A 82 -45.01 -1.56 -43.76
N THR A 83 -45.21 -0.30 -43.35
CA THR A 83 -46.44 0.45 -43.60
C THR A 83 -46.67 0.70 -45.10
N GLU A 84 -45.63 1.07 -45.86
CA GLU A 84 -45.69 1.25 -47.31
C GLU A 84 -46.01 -0.06 -48.04
N ILE A 85 -45.38 -1.18 -47.65
CA ILE A 85 -45.63 -2.51 -48.23
C ILE A 85 -47.07 -2.94 -47.94
N ASN A 86 -47.55 -2.73 -46.71
CA ASN A 86 -48.94 -3.05 -46.36
C ASN A 86 -49.94 -2.15 -47.11
N GLY A 87 -49.64 -0.86 -47.26
CA GLY A 87 -50.41 0.07 -48.09
C GLY A 87 -50.48 -0.37 -49.55
N GLN A 88 -49.35 -0.78 -50.15
CA GLN A 88 -49.30 -1.31 -51.52
C GLN A 88 -50.06 -2.62 -51.69
N LYS A 89 -50.01 -3.53 -50.70
CA LYS A 89 -50.80 -4.76 -50.72
C LYS A 89 -52.30 -4.47 -50.67
N MET A 90 -52.73 -3.53 -49.81
CA MET A 90 -54.13 -3.10 -49.77
C MET A 90 -54.56 -2.45 -51.08
N LEU A 91 -53.73 -1.55 -51.66
CA LEU A 91 -54.04 -0.91 -52.93
C LEU A 91 -54.18 -1.94 -54.06
N THR A 92 -53.26 -2.91 -54.15
CA THR A 92 -53.31 -3.99 -55.14
C THR A 92 -54.59 -4.81 -55.01
N LYS A 93 -55.01 -5.11 -53.77
CA LYS A 93 -56.27 -5.82 -53.51
C LYS A 93 -57.50 -5.01 -53.95
N VAL A 94 -57.53 -3.71 -53.62
CA VAL A 94 -58.63 -2.81 -54.01
C VAL A 94 -58.70 -2.64 -55.53
N VAL A 95 -57.56 -2.56 -56.22
CA VAL A 95 -57.53 -2.50 -57.69
C VAL A 95 -58.08 -3.78 -58.31
N ALA A 96 -57.66 -4.96 -57.81
CA ALA A 96 -58.17 -6.25 -58.27
C ALA A 96 -59.69 -6.40 -58.04
N ASP A 97 -60.18 -5.98 -56.87
CA ASP A 97 -61.62 -6.00 -56.56
C ASP A 97 -62.40 -5.03 -57.47
N ASN A 98 -61.84 -3.85 -57.78
CA ASN A 98 -62.46 -2.88 -58.69
C ASN A 98 -62.48 -3.37 -60.14
N GLU A 99 -61.44 -4.07 -60.60
CA GLU A 99 -61.43 -4.73 -61.92
C GLU A 99 -62.46 -5.85 -62.00
N LYS A 100 -62.59 -6.66 -60.94
CA LYS A 100 -63.63 -7.68 -60.85
C LYS A 100 -65.02 -7.07 -60.94
N ILE A 101 -65.29 -6.00 -60.20
CA ILE A 101 -66.57 -5.27 -60.24
C ILE A 101 -66.83 -4.66 -61.63
N LYS A 102 -65.80 -4.15 -62.31
CA LYS A 102 -65.94 -3.65 -63.69
C LYS A 102 -66.30 -4.76 -64.67
N LEU A 103 -65.67 -5.93 -64.55
CA LEU A 103 -65.98 -7.11 -65.38
C LEU A 103 -67.39 -7.64 -65.12
N GLU A 104 -67.80 -7.71 -63.86
CA GLU A 104 -69.18 -8.10 -63.49
C GLU A 104 -70.20 -7.12 -64.04
N ASN A 105 -69.95 -5.81 -63.96
CA ASN A 105 -70.82 -4.79 -64.57
C ASN A 105 -70.88 -4.89 -66.10
N LEU A 106 -69.76 -5.24 -66.76
CA LEU A 106 -69.72 -5.44 -68.20
C LEU A 106 -70.52 -6.69 -68.61
N LEU A 107 -70.41 -7.77 -67.84
CA LEU A 107 -71.18 -9.00 -68.02
C LEU A 107 -72.67 -8.72 -67.86
N MET A 108 -73.07 -8.02 -66.80
CA MET A 108 -74.45 -7.62 -66.57
C MET A 108 -75.00 -6.75 -67.69
N LYS A 109 -74.25 -5.75 -68.18
CA LYS A 109 -74.65 -4.94 -69.34
C LYS A 109 -74.81 -5.78 -70.61
N THR A 110 -73.92 -6.74 -70.84
CA THR A 110 -73.99 -7.63 -72.01
C THR A 110 -75.22 -8.53 -71.95
N GLN A 111 -75.49 -9.12 -70.79
CA GLN A 111 -76.69 -9.93 -70.57
C GLN A 111 -77.96 -9.10 -70.70
N GLN A 112 -78.00 -7.88 -70.16
CA GLN A 112 -79.14 -6.98 -70.27
C GLN A 112 -79.42 -6.57 -71.73
N ASN A 113 -78.37 -6.31 -72.53
CA ASN A 113 -78.53 -6.01 -73.95
C ASN A 113 -78.98 -7.24 -74.76
N ALA A 114 -78.46 -8.44 -74.45
CA ALA A 114 -78.90 -9.68 -75.09
C ALA A 114 -80.40 -9.96 -74.81
N TYR A 115 -80.84 -9.76 -73.57
CA TYR A 115 -82.26 -9.84 -73.21
C TYR A 115 -83.12 -8.82 -73.96
N LYS A 116 -82.63 -7.58 -74.14
CA LYS A 116 -83.35 -6.55 -74.89
C LYS A 116 -83.46 -6.89 -76.39
N HIS A 117 -82.43 -7.49 -76.97
CA HIS A 117 -82.45 -7.98 -78.36
C HIS A 117 -83.39 -9.16 -78.56
N MET A 118 -83.34 -10.18 -77.71
CA MET A 118 -84.26 -11.33 -77.79
C MET A 118 -85.72 -10.91 -77.62
N LYS A 119 -85.99 -9.92 -76.78
CA LYS A 119 -87.35 -9.39 -76.60
C LYS A 119 -87.91 -8.74 -77.88
N LEU A 120 -87.10 -7.93 -78.56
CA LEU A 120 -87.49 -7.30 -79.84
C LEU A 120 -87.65 -8.33 -80.97
N GLU A 121 -86.83 -9.38 -81.00
CA GLU A 121 -86.97 -10.48 -81.97
C GLU A 121 -88.22 -11.33 -81.71
N MET A 122 -88.58 -11.58 -80.44
CA MET A 122 -89.82 -12.27 -80.10
C MET A 122 -91.06 -11.46 -80.51
N GLU A 123 -91.08 -10.15 -80.25
CA GLU A 123 -92.20 -9.29 -80.64
C GLU A 123 -92.43 -9.30 -82.18
N GLY A 124 -91.37 -9.35 -82.99
CA GLY A 124 -91.47 -9.47 -84.46
C GLY A 124 -91.80 -10.88 -84.99
N LEU A 125 -91.65 -11.93 -84.18
CA LEU A 125 -92.04 -13.31 -84.53
C LEU A 125 -93.50 -13.61 -84.14
N TYR A 126 -94.02 -12.98 -83.09
CA TYR A 126 -95.42 -13.13 -82.69
C TYR A 126 -96.39 -12.59 -83.75
N GLU A 127 -96.11 -11.45 -84.39
CA GLU A 127 -96.93 -10.91 -85.50
C GLU A 127 -96.99 -11.85 -86.72
N ARG A 128 -95.90 -12.59 -87.00
CA ARG A 128 -95.84 -13.57 -88.10
C ARG A 128 -96.50 -14.93 -87.78
N ILE A 129 -96.56 -15.31 -86.51
CA ILE A 129 -97.18 -16.56 -86.06
C ILE A 129 -98.72 -16.44 -85.98
N GLU A 130 -99.26 -15.25 -85.72
CA GLU A 130 -100.71 -14.98 -85.70
C GLU A 130 -101.37 -15.18 -87.08
N GLU A 131 -100.68 -14.78 -88.17
CA GLU A 131 -101.16 -14.97 -89.55
C GLU A 131 -101.05 -16.44 -90.03
N MET A 132 -100.02 -17.17 -89.60
CA MET A 132 -99.83 -18.60 -89.95
C MET A 132 -100.73 -19.55 -89.15
N LYS A 133 -101.17 -19.18 -87.94
CA LYS A 133 -102.08 -19.98 -87.10
C LYS A 133 -103.45 -20.22 -87.75
N LYS A 134 -103.95 -19.24 -88.51
CA LYS A 134 -105.27 -19.30 -89.17
C LYS A 134 -105.36 -20.35 -90.29
N VAL A 135 -104.21 -20.79 -90.82
CA VAL A 135 -104.11 -21.78 -91.92
C VAL A 135 -103.79 -23.19 -91.40
N LEU A 136 -103.32 -23.33 -90.14
CA LEU A 136 -102.90 -24.60 -89.56
C LEU A 136 -104.03 -25.35 -88.82
N ASP A 137 -105.04 -24.62 -88.33
CA ASP A 137 -106.17 -25.20 -87.58
C ASP A 137 -107.06 -26.14 -88.42
N GLU A 138 -107.05 -26.02 -89.75
CA GLU A 138 -107.77 -26.93 -90.66
C GLU A 138 -107.05 -28.27 -90.89
N LYS A 139 -105.76 -28.42 -90.53
CA LYS A 139 -104.99 -29.66 -90.75
C LYS A 139 -104.68 -30.47 -89.47
N ASN A 140 -104.93 -29.95 -88.27
CA ASN A 140 -104.50 -30.54 -87.00
C ASN A 140 -105.46 -31.56 -86.36
N GLU A 141 -106.67 -31.76 -86.89
CA GLU A 141 -107.62 -32.75 -86.35
C GLU A 141 -107.19 -34.22 -86.58
N LYS A 142 -106.25 -34.47 -87.51
CA LYS A 142 -105.74 -35.82 -87.84
C LYS A 142 -104.49 -36.27 -87.06
N ILE A 143 -103.80 -35.40 -86.30
CA ILE A 143 -102.49 -35.70 -85.64
C ILE A 143 -102.60 -36.02 -84.12
N SER A 144 -103.70 -35.64 -83.47
CA SER A 144 -103.91 -35.67 -82.00
C SER A 144 -103.71 -37.04 -81.30
N LYS A 145 -103.77 -38.18 -82.00
CA LYS A 145 -103.64 -39.52 -81.39
C LYS A 145 -102.20 -40.04 -81.24
N LYS A 146 -101.18 -39.41 -81.83
CA LYS A 146 -99.78 -39.89 -81.80
C LYS A 146 -98.88 -39.18 -80.76
N GLU A 147 -99.14 -37.91 -80.44
CA GLU A 147 -98.31 -37.08 -79.54
C GLU A 147 -98.43 -37.43 -78.03
N LEU A 148 -99.52 -38.05 -77.61
CA LEU A 148 -99.77 -38.39 -76.20
C LEU A 148 -98.77 -39.43 -75.65
N LYS A 149 -98.30 -40.37 -76.49
CA LYS A 149 -97.34 -41.42 -76.08
C LYS A 149 -95.88 -40.95 -76.02
N GLU A 150 -95.50 -39.93 -76.78
CA GLU A 150 -94.12 -39.38 -76.77
C GLU A 150 -93.89 -38.42 -75.58
N ARG A 151 -94.93 -37.69 -75.15
CA ARG A 151 -94.84 -36.82 -73.96
C ARG A 151 -94.69 -37.59 -72.66
N GLU A 152 -95.31 -38.76 -72.52
CA GLU A 152 -95.17 -39.61 -71.33
C GLU A 152 -93.74 -40.14 -71.16
N VAL A 153 -93.10 -40.56 -72.25
CA VAL A 153 -91.71 -41.08 -72.23
C VAL A 153 -90.71 -39.96 -71.92
N ALA A 154 -90.89 -38.75 -72.46
CA ALA A 154 -89.99 -37.63 -72.21
C ALA A 154 -90.02 -37.16 -70.74
N ILE A 155 -91.20 -37.13 -70.11
CA ILE A 155 -91.36 -36.77 -68.69
C ILE A 155 -90.70 -37.82 -67.78
N ILE A 156 -90.96 -39.11 -68.02
CA ILE A 156 -90.36 -40.20 -67.22
C ILE A 156 -88.83 -40.19 -67.32
N THR A 157 -88.28 -39.93 -68.50
CA THR A 157 -86.83 -39.91 -68.72
C THR A 157 -86.17 -38.68 -68.08
N SER A 158 -86.80 -37.51 -68.15
CA SER A 158 -86.30 -36.28 -67.50
C SER A 158 -86.33 -36.39 -65.98
N ASP A 159 -87.40 -36.94 -65.41
CA ASP A 159 -87.52 -37.14 -63.96
C ASP A 159 -86.55 -38.20 -63.44
N LYS A 160 -86.24 -39.24 -64.24
CA LYS A 160 -85.21 -40.22 -63.89
C LYS A 160 -83.81 -39.59 -63.85
N VAL A 161 -83.44 -38.79 -64.85
CA VAL A 161 -82.14 -38.09 -64.89
C VAL A 161 -82.02 -37.09 -63.75
N LYS A 162 -83.08 -36.34 -63.42
CA LYS A 162 -83.08 -35.44 -62.25
C LYS A 162 -82.86 -36.19 -60.95
N LYS A 163 -83.55 -37.32 -60.73
CA LYS A 163 -83.36 -38.14 -59.53
C LYS A 163 -81.96 -38.74 -59.46
N GLU A 164 -81.40 -39.21 -60.56
CA GLU A 164 -80.02 -39.72 -60.61
C GLU A 164 -79.00 -38.61 -60.29
N MET A 165 -79.18 -37.40 -60.83
CA MET A 165 -78.34 -36.24 -60.49
C MET A 165 -78.51 -35.81 -59.02
N GLU A 166 -79.73 -35.81 -58.49
CA GLU A 166 -79.99 -35.50 -57.07
C GLU A 166 -79.32 -36.52 -56.14
N ILE A 167 -79.35 -37.81 -56.49
CA ILE A 167 -78.64 -38.87 -55.76
C ILE A 167 -77.13 -38.63 -55.83
N GLU A 168 -76.57 -38.37 -57.01
CA GLU A 168 -75.12 -38.13 -57.17
C GLU A 168 -74.66 -36.88 -56.40
N TYR A 169 -75.46 -35.80 -56.40
CA TYR A 169 -75.15 -34.62 -55.60
C TYR A 169 -75.27 -34.89 -54.10
N ALA A 170 -76.27 -35.64 -53.65
CA ALA A 170 -76.40 -36.03 -52.26
C ALA A 170 -75.22 -36.89 -51.81
N GLU A 171 -74.75 -37.82 -52.64
CA GLU A 171 -73.55 -38.63 -52.38
C GLU A 171 -72.28 -37.77 -52.32
N LYS A 172 -72.09 -36.82 -53.24
CA LYS A 172 -70.95 -35.88 -53.20
C LYS A 172 -70.97 -35.00 -51.96
N ILE A 173 -72.14 -34.47 -51.58
CA ILE A 173 -72.29 -33.67 -50.35
C ILE A 173 -71.99 -34.53 -49.12
N ALA A 174 -72.49 -35.76 -49.07
CA ALA A 174 -72.22 -36.69 -47.98
C ALA A 174 -70.71 -36.99 -47.86
N LYS A 175 -70.03 -37.25 -48.98
CA LYS A 175 -68.58 -37.49 -49.01
C LYS A 175 -67.77 -36.28 -48.56
N ILE A 176 -68.10 -35.07 -49.04
CA ILE A 176 -67.44 -33.83 -48.59
C ILE A 176 -67.65 -33.61 -47.09
N LYS A 177 -68.85 -33.90 -46.58
CA LYS A 177 -69.16 -33.76 -45.16
C LYS A 177 -68.36 -34.75 -44.30
N GLU A 178 -68.19 -35.98 -44.77
CA GLU A 178 -67.36 -36.99 -44.12
C GLU A 178 -65.88 -36.58 -44.13
N GLU A 179 -65.34 -36.15 -45.27
CA GLU A 179 -63.96 -35.66 -45.38
C GLU A 179 -63.69 -34.47 -44.45
N LEU A 180 -64.61 -33.50 -44.41
CA LEU A 180 -64.52 -32.35 -43.50
C LEU A 180 -64.59 -32.78 -42.02
N GLN A 181 -65.41 -33.78 -41.68
CA GLN A 181 -65.51 -34.31 -40.33
C GLN A 181 -64.20 -35.00 -39.91
N VAL A 182 -63.58 -35.78 -40.80
CA VAL A 182 -62.28 -36.42 -40.57
C VAL A 182 -61.19 -35.37 -40.38
N GLN A 183 -61.15 -34.34 -41.24
CA GLN A 183 -60.17 -33.26 -41.13
C GLN A 183 -60.32 -32.50 -39.80
N ASN A 184 -61.54 -32.09 -39.44
CA ASN A 184 -61.79 -31.40 -38.17
C ASN A 184 -61.39 -32.26 -36.96
N MET A 185 -61.63 -33.57 -37.01
CA MET A 185 -61.21 -34.49 -35.95
C MET A 185 -59.67 -34.59 -35.86
N ALA A 186 -58.98 -34.66 -36.99
CA ALA A 186 -57.52 -34.69 -37.04
C ALA A 186 -56.90 -33.39 -36.49
N GLU A 187 -57.42 -32.23 -36.89
CA GLU A 187 -56.99 -30.92 -36.39
C GLU A 187 -57.23 -30.77 -34.88
N LEU A 188 -58.40 -31.22 -34.39
CA LEU A 188 -58.71 -31.22 -32.95
C LEU A 188 -57.75 -32.13 -32.17
N CYS A 189 -57.45 -33.33 -32.67
CA CYS A 189 -56.49 -34.25 -32.06
C CYS A 189 -55.08 -33.64 -32.02
N ALA A 190 -54.60 -33.05 -33.13
CA ALA A 190 -53.30 -32.40 -33.19
C ALA A 190 -53.21 -31.19 -32.24
N SER A 191 -54.24 -30.35 -32.20
CA SER A 191 -54.33 -29.21 -31.30
C SER A 191 -54.30 -29.65 -29.82
N ASN A 192 -55.03 -30.71 -29.48
CA ASN A 192 -55.02 -31.29 -28.13
C ASN A 192 -53.65 -31.87 -27.76
N GLU A 193 -52.94 -32.52 -28.68
CA GLU A 193 -51.60 -33.06 -28.41
C GLU A 193 -50.58 -31.93 -28.19
N ILE A 194 -50.60 -30.88 -29.02
CA ILE A 194 -49.76 -29.70 -28.84
C ILE A 194 -50.07 -29.04 -27.49
N GLY A 195 -51.36 -28.88 -27.16
CA GLY A 195 -51.79 -28.34 -25.87
C GLY A 195 -51.28 -29.14 -24.68
N ARG A 196 -51.24 -30.47 -24.77
CA ARG A 196 -50.64 -31.33 -23.73
C ARG A 196 -49.14 -31.11 -23.60
N LYS A 197 -48.39 -31.11 -24.72
CA LYS A 197 -46.93 -30.88 -24.72
C LYS A 197 -46.57 -29.53 -24.11
N LEU A 198 -47.26 -28.47 -24.49
CA LEU A 198 -47.06 -27.13 -23.93
C LEU A 198 -47.39 -27.08 -22.43
N LYS A 199 -48.45 -27.78 -22.00
CA LYS A 199 -48.81 -27.85 -20.57
C LYS A 199 -47.74 -28.57 -19.74
N ASP A 200 -47.17 -29.64 -20.27
CA ASP A 200 -46.08 -30.38 -19.61
C ASP A 200 -44.80 -29.54 -19.57
N GLU A 201 -44.49 -28.81 -20.64
CA GLU A 201 -43.34 -27.88 -20.68
C GLU A 201 -43.49 -26.74 -19.66
N ILE A 202 -44.68 -26.12 -19.59
CA ILE A 202 -45.00 -25.12 -18.55
C ILE A 202 -44.81 -25.70 -17.15
N LYS A 203 -45.28 -26.94 -16.92
CA LYS A 203 -45.13 -27.61 -15.62
C LYS A 203 -43.65 -27.83 -15.28
N ASN A 204 -42.85 -28.29 -16.24
CA ASN A 204 -41.41 -28.50 -16.03
C ASN A 204 -40.68 -27.19 -15.77
N LYS A 205 -40.98 -26.12 -16.53
CA LYS A 205 -40.41 -24.80 -16.31
C LYS A 205 -40.78 -24.22 -14.95
N ASN A 206 -42.01 -24.42 -14.48
CA ASN A 206 -42.42 -24.02 -13.14
C ASN A 206 -41.65 -24.78 -12.04
N LEU A 207 -41.34 -26.07 -12.25
CA LEU A 207 -40.50 -26.82 -11.31
C LEU A 207 -39.06 -26.27 -11.29
N GLU A 208 -38.47 -25.98 -12.45
CA GLU A 208 -37.15 -25.35 -12.53
C GLU A 208 -37.12 -23.99 -11.82
N ILE A 209 -38.15 -23.14 -12.03
CA ILE A 209 -38.29 -21.85 -11.35
C ILE A 209 -38.32 -22.03 -9.83
N ASN A 210 -39.08 -23.01 -9.31
CA ASN A 210 -39.15 -23.25 -7.87
C ASN A 210 -37.79 -23.70 -7.30
N VAL A 211 -37.05 -24.57 -8.01
CA VAL A 211 -35.71 -24.97 -7.60
C VAL A 211 -34.77 -23.76 -7.53
N TYR A 212 -34.76 -22.91 -8.55
CA TYR A 212 -33.94 -21.70 -8.54
C TYR A 212 -34.36 -20.72 -7.44
N GLN A 213 -35.66 -20.60 -7.15
CA GLN A 213 -36.13 -19.76 -6.04
C GLN A 213 -35.63 -20.25 -4.69
N ASP A 214 -35.60 -21.56 -4.46
CA ASP A 214 -35.10 -22.14 -3.21
C ASP A 214 -33.57 -22.04 -3.11
N GLU A 215 -32.83 -22.20 -4.22
CA GLU A 215 -31.39 -21.91 -4.28
C GLU A 215 -31.08 -20.45 -3.95
N ILE A 216 -31.85 -19.51 -4.50
CA ILE A 216 -31.72 -18.07 -4.23
C ILE A 216 -31.94 -17.78 -2.74
N LYS A 217 -32.98 -18.36 -2.11
CA LYS A 217 -33.22 -18.20 -0.67
C LYS A 217 -32.04 -18.72 0.15
N SER A 218 -31.53 -19.90 -0.18
CA SER A 218 -30.36 -20.50 0.51
C SER A 218 -29.12 -19.61 0.37
N LEU A 219 -28.88 -19.03 -0.81
CA LEU A 219 -27.79 -18.09 -1.02
C LEU A 219 -27.96 -16.80 -0.20
N PHE A 220 -29.18 -16.27 -0.08
CA PHE A 220 -29.44 -15.12 0.77
C PHE A 220 -29.18 -15.39 2.25
N GLU A 221 -29.63 -16.53 2.78
CA GLU A 221 -29.32 -16.95 4.16
C GLU A 221 -27.81 -17.08 4.39
N ARG A 222 -27.10 -17.62 3.40
CA ARG A 222 -25.62 -17.73 3.44
C ARG A 222 -24.94 -16.36 3.41
N ILE A 223 -25.45 -15.41 2.63
CA ILE A 223 -24.93 -14.02 2.63
C ILE A 223 -25.14 -13.39 4.00
N GLU A 224 -26.33 -13.50 4.60
CA GLU A 224 -26.63 -12.92 5.92
C GLU A 224 -25.72 -13.49 7.03
N THR A 225 -25.43 -14.80 7.00
CA THR A 225 -24.50 -15.42 7.95
C THR A 225 -23.06 -14.94 7.77
N LEU A 226 -22.62 -14.72 6.53
CA LEU A 226 -21.30 -14.17 6.23
C LEU A 226 -21.19 -12.70 6.66
N GLU A 227 -22.23 -11.88 6.45
CA GLU A 227 -22.28 -10.49 6.90
C GLU A 227 -22.14 -10.39 8.43
N LYS A 228 -22.89 -11.21 9.18
CA LYS A 228 -22.76 -11.30 10.64
C LYS A 228 -21.35 -11.72 11.06
N THR A 229 -20.74 -12.64 10.33
CA THR A 229 -19.37 -13.10 10.60
C THR A 229 -18.34 -12.00 10.34
N ILE A 230 -18.48 -11.26 9.24
CA ILE A 230 -17.63 -10.11 8.91
C ILE A 230 -17.76 -9.04 10.00
N GLU A 231 -18.98 -8.68 10.39
CA GLU A 231 -19.23 -7.67 11.43
C GLU A 231 -18.56 -8.04 12.76
N ASN A 232 -18.62 -9.32 13.15
CA ASN A 232 -17.94 -9.83 14.34
C ASN A 232 -16.41 -9.71 14.21
N TYR A 233 -15.83 -10.08 13.07
CA TYR A 233 -14.39 -9.93 12.83
C TYR A 233 -13.94 -8.47 12.86
N GLU A 234 -14.75 -7.54 12.35
CA GLU A 234 -14.42 -6.11 12.41
C GLU A 234 -14.42 -5.59 13.85
N LYS A 235 -15.39 -6.01 14.68
CA LYS A 235 -15.42 -5.69 16.11
C LYS A 235 -14.20 -6.25 16.84
N GLU A 236 -13.77 -7.48 16.54
CA GLU A 236 -12.57 -8.08 17.12
C GLU A 236 -11.29 -7.39 16.65
N ARG A 237 -11.19 -7.06 15.36
CA ARG A 237 -10.06 -6.30 14.80
C ARG A 237 -9.89 -4.97 15.51
N GLU A 238 -10.98 -4.25 15.75
CA GLU A 238 -10.94 -2.97 16.45
C GLU A 238 -10.56 -3.13 17.93
N LYS A 239 -11.04 -4.16 18.61
CA LYS A 239 -10.60 -4.49 19.98
C LYS A 239 -9.09 -4.77 20.05
N MET A 240 -8.57 -5.58 19.13
CA MET A 240 -7.14 -5.90 19.06
C MET A 240 -6.29 -4.66 18.76
N LYS A 241 -6.72 -3.82 17.81
CA LYS A 241 -6.04 -2.56 17.49
C LYS A 241 -5.92 -1.64 18.72
N ASN A 242 -6.99 -1.52 19.50
CA ASN A 242 -7.00 -0.74 20.73
C ASN A 242 -6.09 -1.34 21.82
N GLN A 243 -6.02 -2.68 21.94
CA GLN A 243 -5.10 -3.35 22.85
C GLN A 243 -3.64 -3.12 22.45
N ILE A 244 -3.30 -3.25 21.16
CA ILE A 244 -1.96 -2.98 20.64
C ILE A 244 -1.55 -1.53 20.91
N ALA A 245 -2.45 -0.57 20.67
CA ALA A 245 -2.18 0.84 20.97
C ALA A 245 -1.91 1.08 22.46
N LYS A 246 -2.72 0.48 23.36
CA LYS A 246 -2.50 0.55 24.81
C LYS A 246 -1.14 -0.04 25.21
N VAL A 247 -0.86 -1.26 24.79
CA VAL A 247 0.41 -1.95 25.11
C VAL A 247 1.61 -1.18 24.55
N GLY A 248 1.51 -0.67 23.32
CA GLY A 248 2.54 0.18 22.72
C GLY A 248 2.82 1.43 23.56
N SER A 249 1.77 2.16 23.95
CA SER A 249 1.91 3.38 24.76
C SER A 249 2.50 3.10 26.16
N GLN A 250 2.13 1.98 26.78
CA GLN A 250 2.64 1.59 28.09
C GLN A 250 4.10 1.14 28.00
N THR A 251 4.45 0.37 26.96
CA THR A 251 5.83 -0.06 26.70
C THR A 251 6.74 1.13 26.46
N GLU A 252 6.30 2.11 25.66
CA GLU A 252 7.08 3.32 25.39
C GLU A 252 7.32 4.15 26.66
N LYS A 253 6.32 4.28 27.54
CA LYS A 253 6.46 4.92 28.85
C LYS A 253 7.48 4.20 29.72
N SER A 254 7.38 2.88 29.85
CA SER A 254 8.33 2.07 30.61
C SER A 254 9.76 2.20 30.08
N ILE A 255 9.96 2.18 28.76
CA ILE A 255 11.28 2.38 28.14
C ILE A 255 11.85 3.76 28.48
N LYS A 256 11.04 4.82 28.41
CA LYS A 256 11.47 6.18 28.79
C LYS A 256 11.86 6.26 30.26
N GLU A 257 11.12 5.60 31.15
CA GLU A 257 11.43 5.54 32.58
C GLU A 257 12.73 4.77 32.84
N TYR A 258 12.91 3.59 32.25
CA TYR A 258 14.15 2.82 32.36
C TYR A 258 15.36 3.59 31.85
N LYS A 259 15.22 4.30 30.72
CA LYS A 259 16.30 5.14 30.18
C LYS A 259 16.68 6.24 31.17
N LYS A 260 15.72 6.94 31.77
CA LYS A 260 15.97 7.96 32.80
C LYS A 260 16.67 7.39 34.03
N LEU A 261 16.23 6.21 34.51
CA LEU A 261 16.86 5.53 35.65
C LEU A 261 18.30 5.11 35.33
N MET A 262 18.53 4.60 34.12
CA MET A 262 19.87 4.22 33.66
C MET A 262 20.80 5.44 33.58
N GLU A 263 20.36 6.54 32.97
CA GLU A 263 21.12 7.80 32.93
C GLU A 263 21.43 8.36 34.33
N ALA A 264 20.48 8.26 35.27
CA ALA A 264 20.69 8.66 36.66
C ALA A 264 21.72 7.77 37.38
N CYS A 265 21.65 6.46 37.15
CA CYS A 265 22.59 5.48 37.69
C CYS A 265 24.01 5.71 37.15
N GLU A 266 24.16 5.93 35.84
CA GLU A 266 25.45 6.25 35.23
C GLU A 266 26.03 7.55 35.78
N LYS A 267 25.24 8.62 35.89
CA LYS A 267 25.68 9.88 36.50
C LYS A 267 26.15 9.69 37.94
N SER A 268 25.44 8.88 38.73
CA SER A 268 25.83 8.55 40.10
C SER A 268 27.15 7.77 40.14
N LYS A 269 27.29 6.74 39.30
CA LYS A 269 28.50 5.94 39.16
C LYS A 269 29.70 6.79 38.76
N THR A 270 29.56 7.69 37.80
CA THR A 270 30.64 8.60 37.37
C THR A 270 31.07 9.54 38.50
N LYS A 271 30.12 10.10 39.27
CA LYS A 271 30.44 10.92 40.44
C LYS A 271 31.22 10.13 41.49
N GLU A 272 30.84 8.88 41.74
CA GLU A 272 31.51 8.01 42.69
C GLU A 272 32.92 7.64 42.23
N ILE A 273 33.10 7.32 40.94
CA ILE A 273 34.43 7.10 40.35
C ILE A 273 35.31 8.34 40.52
N GLN A 274 34.80 9.53 40.19
CA GLN A 274 35.56 10.78 40.36
C GLN A 274 35.96 11.05 41.82
N LYS A 275 35.11 10.71 42.80
CA LYS A 275 35.47 10.80 44.22
C LYS A 275 36.60 9.83 44.58
N ARG A 276 36.49 8.57 44.14
CA ARG A 276 37.51 7.54 44.38
C ARG A 276 38.85 7.91 43.72
N ASP A 277 38.83 8.45 42.52
CA ASP A 277 40.03 8.91 41.82
C ASP A 277 40.74 10.04 42.57
N LYS A 278 39.98 10.99 43.14
CA LYS A 278 40.54 12.03 44.01
C LYS A 278 41.24 11.42 45.24
N ILE A 279 40.57 10.50 45.93
CA ILE A 279 41.14 9.80 47.10
C ILE A 279 42.41 9.04 46.71
N ILE A 280 42.41 8.32 45.59
CA ILE A 280 43.59 7.60 45.09
C ILE A 280 44.75 8.57 44.83
N ASN A 281 44.48 9.73 44.23
CA ASN A 281 45.50 10.73 43.96
C ASN A 281 46.08 11.35 45.24
N ASP A 282 45.23 11.63 46.23
CA ASP A 282 45.67 12.16 47.52
C ASP A 282 46.52 11.13 48.27
N LEU A 283 46.09 9.87 48.32
CA LEU A 283 46.88 8.77 48.90
C LEU A 283 48.21 8.55 48.18
N LYS A 284 48.26 8.71 46.84
CA LYS A 284 49.51 8.64 46.08
C LYS A 284 50.48 9.76 46.47
N LYS A 285 49.98 10.99 46.68
CA LYS A 285 50.79 12.12 47.15
C LYS A 285 51.31 11.88 48.56
N GLU A 286 50.45 11.43 49.47
CA GLU A 286 50.81 11.12 50.85
C GLU A 286 51.89 10.03 50.91
N ASN A 287 51.70 8.92 50.20
CA ASN A 287 52.73 7.88 50.06
C ASN A 287 54.04 8.43 49.50
N GLY A 288 53.98 9.34 48.53
CA GLY A 288 55.16 10.02 48.00
C GLY A 288 55.90 10.85 49.05
N ASN A 289 55.16 11.55 49.93
CA ASN A 289 55.75 12.32 51.03
C ASN A 289 56.35 11.42 52.10
N ILE A 290 55.62 10.39 52.54
CA ILE A 290 56.11 9.41 53.51
C ILE A 290 57.39 8.73 53.01
N ARG A 291 57.47 8.37 51.72
CA ARG A 291 58.70 7.82 51.13
C ARG A 291 59.88 8.78 51.21
N LYS A 292 59.67 10.08 51.00
CA LYS A 292 60.72 11.10 51.13
C LYS A 292 61.15 11.28 52.58
N GLU A 293 60.21 11.28 53.52
CA GLU A 293 60.50 11.35 54.96
C GLU A 293 61.27 10.12 55.43
N LEU A 294 60.84 8.93 55.03
CA LEU A 294 61.54 7.68 55.30
C LEU A 294 62.98 7.74 54.78
N HIS A 295 63.20 8.21 53.55
CA HIS A 295 64.55 8.37 53.01
C HIS A 295 65.39 9.36 53.83
N LYS A 296 64.82 10.48 54.29
CA LYS A 296 65.53 11.45 55.15
C LYS A 296 65.94 10.83 56.48
N GLU A 297 65.02 10.13 57.15
CA GLU A 297 65.29 9.48 58.42
C GLU A 297 66.26 8.31 58.27
N SER A 298 66.15 7.50 57.21
CA SER A 298 67.16 6.48 56.90
C SER A 298 68.55 7.08 56.66
N LYS A 299 68.65 8.25 56.01
CA LYS A 299 69.92 8.94 55.81
C LYS A 299 70.50 9.43 57.14
N LYS A 300 69.68 10.07 57.99
CA LYS A 300 70.12 10.51 59.33
C LYS A 300 70.55 9.33 60.20
N LEU A 301 69.82 8.21 60.14
CA LEU A 301 70.19 7.00 60.87
C LEU A 301 71.55 6.47 60.41
N ALA A 302 71.82 6.47 59.11
CA ALA A 302 73.11 6.07 58.57
C ALA A 302 74.24 7.02 59.02
N GLU A 303 74.02 8.34 58.95
CA GLU A 303 74.97 9.36 59.43
C GLU A 303 75.25 9.20 60.94
N MET A 304 74.21 9.01 61.76
CA MET A 304 74.35 8.79 63.20
C MET A 304 75.05 7.46 63.51
N MET A 305 74.78 6.39 62.76
CA MET A 305 75.51 5.12 62.91
C MET A 305 77.00 5.29 62.61
N GLU A 306 77.34 6.07 61.59
CA GLU A 306 78.74 6.38 61.25
C GLU A 306 79.43 7.19 62.36
N GLU A 307 78.76 8.21 62.92
CA GLU A 307 79.25 8.97 64.07
C GLU A 307 79.50 8.07 65.29
N VAL A 308 78.58 7.15 65.60
CA VAL A 308 78.73 6.21 66.71
C VAL A 308 79.92 5.26 66.50
N VAL A 309 80.12 4.78 65.26
CA VAL A 309 81.28 3.93 64.93
C VAL A 309 82.60 4.71 65.07
N ASN A 310 82.64 5.96 64.59
CA ASN A 310 83.81 6.82 64.70
C ASN A 310 84.14 7.14 66.16
N GLU A 311 83.14 7.49 66.97
CA GLU A 311 83.30 7.76 68.40
C GLU A 311 83.76 6.51 69.16
N LYS A 312 83.20 5.33 68.86
CA LYS A 312 83.64 4.07 69.45
C LYS A 312 85.10 3.77 69.11
N THR A 313 85.49 3.96 67.86
CA THR A 313 86.86 3.75 67.39
C THR A 313 87.83 4.71 68.05
N LEU A 314 87.47 6.00 68.15
CA LEU A 314 88.25 7.02 68.83
C LEU A 314 88.44 6.66 70.32
N ARG A 315 87.36 6.28 70.99
CA ARG A 315 87.40 5.88 72.40
C ARG A 315 88.28 4.65 72.64
N GLU A 316 88.21 3.64 71.76
CA GLU A 316 89.10 2.47 71.81
C GLU A 316 90.58 2.87 71.64
N GLN A 317 90.89 3.73 70.66
CA GLN A 317 92.24 4.27 70.46
C GLN A 317 92.74 5.05 71.68
N THR A 318 91.90 5.90 72.28
CA THR A 318 92.23 6.66 73.49
C THR A 318 92.50 5.73 74.68
N VAL A 319 91.68 4.70 74.88
CA VAL A 319 91.88 3.71 75.96
C VAL A 319 93.21 2.96 75.78
N GLU A 320 93.53 2.52 74.56
CA GLU A 320 94.79 1.80 74.31
C GLU A 320 96.01 2.72 74.45
N ALA A 321 95.89 4.00 74.07
CA ALA A 321 96.93 5.00 74.28
C ALA A 321 97.19 5.26 75.77
N HIS A 322 96.14 5.43 76.59
CA HIS A 322 96.27 5.54 78.04
C HIS A 322 96.87 4.29 78.68
N LYS A 323 96.46 3.09 78.23
CA LYS A 323 97.01 1.82 78.71
C LYS A 323 98.51 1.72 78.42
N THR A 324 98.94 2.11 77.23
CA THR A 324 100.35 2.16 76.83
C THR A 324 101.14 3.18 77.67
N GLN A 325 100.59 4.39 77.83
CA GLN A 325 101.19 5.44 78.65
C GLN A 325 101.37 4.97 80.11
N ASN A 326 100.33 4.37 80.70
CA ASN A 326 100.37 3.85 82.07
C ASN A 326 101.41 2.74 82.24
N GLN A 327 101.56 1.86 81.25
CA GLN A 327 102.59 0.83 81.27
C GLN A 327 104.00 1.43 81.24
N MET A 328 104.25 2.39 80.35
CA MET A 328 105.56 3.06 80.26
C MET A 328 105.89 3.90 81.50
N LEU A 329 104.90 4.55 82.11
CA LEU A 329 105.05 5.21 83.41
C LEU A 329 105.40 4.22 84.53
N LYS A 330 104.79 3.03 84.52
CA LYS A 330 105.11 1.95 85.46
C LYS A 330 106.53 1.44 85.26
N ASP A 331 106.99 1.31 84.01
CA ASP A 331 108.37 0.91 83.70
C ASP A 331 109.37 1.98 84.15
N LEU A 332 109.07 3.28 83.94
CA LEU A 332 109.86 4.39 84.46
C LEU A 332 109.92 4.39 85.99
N LYS A 333 108.77 4.19 86.66
CA LYS A 333 108.71 4.10 88.13
C LYS A 333 109.52 2.90 88.65
N THR A 334 109.44 1.76 87.96
CA THR A 334 110.22 0.57 88.30
C THR A 334 111.71 0.82 88.13
N PHE A 335 112.12 1.46 87.03
CA PHE A 335 113.52 1.86 86.81
C PHE A 335 114.02 2.80 87.91
N LEU A 336 113.26 3.83 88.26
CA LEU A 336 113.61 4.75 89.34
C LEU A 336 113.71 4.03 90.68
N ASN A 337 112.77 3.15 91.02
CA ASN A 337 112.83 2.36 92.25
C ASN A 337 114.00 1.37 92.25
N LEU A 338 114.37 0.76 91.12
CA LEU A 338 115.54 -0.12 91.07
C LEU A 338 116.86 0.64 91.13
N THR A 339 116.91 1.86 90.58
CA THR A 339 118.12 2.67 90.50
C THR A 339 118.33 3.52 91.77
N LEU A 340 117.24 3.92 92.45
CA LEU A 340 117.24 4.87 93.57
C LEU A 340 116.45 4.37 94.81
N GLY A 341 115.80 3.22 94.74
CA GLY A 341 114.95 2.71 95.83
C GLY A 341 115.73 1.96 96.90
N ASP A 342 115.38 2.26 98.15
CA ASP A 342 115.89 1.69 99.41
C ASP A 342 117.34 1.96 99.79
N THR A 343 117.82 3.18 99.56
CA THR A 343 118.99 3.70 100.29
C THR A 343 118.80 5.14 100.74
N THR A 344 118.59 5.35 102.04
CA THR A 344 118.73 6.65 102.74
C THR A 344 120.20 7.11 102.82
N ASN A 345 121.06 6.63 101.90
CA ASN A 345 122.50 6.82 101.96
C ASN A 345 122.98 7.66 100.77
N GLN A 346 123.12 8.97 101.01
CA GLN A 346 123.47 9.97 100.00
C GLN A 346 124.80 9.64 99.27
N GLU A 347 125.78 9.03 99.96
CA GLU A 347 127.07 8.64 99.36
C GLU A 347 126.94 7.54 98.30
N TYR A 348 125.99 6.61 98.42
CA TYR A 348 125.77 5.55 97.44
C TYR A 348 125.19 6.10 96.13
N ILE A 349 124.26 7.07 96.26
CA ILE A 349 123.73 7.82 95.12
C ILE A 349 124.87 8.57 94.43
N ASP A 350 125.70 9.30 95.18
CA ASP A 350 126.82 10.05 94.61
C ASP A 350 127.84 9.12 93.91
N THR A 351 128.09 7.93 94.44
CA THR A 351 129.01 6.95 93.82
C THR A 351 128.45 6.39 92.50
N ILE A 352 127.18 5.98 92.47
CA ILE A 352 126.52 5.51 91.23
C ILE A 352 126.46 6.62 90.17
N PHE A 353 126.17 7.85 90.59
CA PHE A 353 126.16 9.01 89.71
C PHE A 353 127.57 9.44 89.28
N CYS A 354 128.63 9.11 90.01
CA CYS A 354 130.01 9.33 89.57
C CYS A 354 130.45 8.28 88.54
N GLU A 355 130.07 7.02 88.70
CA GLU A 355 130.55 5.91 87.85
C GLU A 355 129.74 5.72 86.56
N ASN A 356 128.41 5.85 86.61
CA ASN A 356 127.52 5.47 85.51
C ASN A 356 126.51 6.55 85.10
N ARG A 357 126.84 7.82 85.39
CA ARG A 357 126.00 9.01 85.10
C ARG A 357 125.35 8.97 83.72
N ILE A 358 126.18 8.78 82.70
CA ILE A 358 125.77 8.90 81.30
C ILE A 358 124.77 7.80 80.95
N ALA A 359 124.99 6.58 81.43
CA ALA A 359 124.11 5.44 81.17
C ALA A 359 122.74 5.61 81.85
N ILE A 360 122.71 6.10 83.09
CA ILE A 360 121.47 6.35 83.84
C ILE A 360 120.67 7.49 83.19
N PHE A 361 121.31 8.62 82.88
CA PHE A 361 120.63 9.73 82.18
C PHE A 361 120.18 9.35 80.78
N ALA A 362 120.96 8.56 80.02
CA ALA A 362 120.53 8.07 78.71
C ALA A 362 119.32 7.15 78.83
N LYS A 363 119.28 6.26 79.84
CA LYS A 363 118.14 5.38 80.06
C LYS A 363 116.90 6.12 80.54
N LEU A 364 117.06 7.12 81.42
CA LEU A 364 115.99 8.03 81.84
C LEU A 364 115.45 8.84 80.67
N ALA A 365 116.33 9.44 79.86
CA ALA A 365 115.92 10.19 78.67
C ALA A 365 115.13 9.31 77.69
N LEU A 366 115.60 8.08 77.44
CA LEU A 366 114.88 7.11 76.60
C LEU A 366 113.51 6.72 77.18
N LEU A 367 113.42 6.46 78.48
CA LEU A 367 112.16 6.08 79.12
C LEU A 367 111.16 7.25 79.13
N VAL A 368 111.63 8.47 79.40
CA VAL A 368 110.77 9.67 79.42
C VAL A 368 110.33 10.07 78.01
N GLN A 369 111.24 10.05 77.03
CA GLN A 369 110.92 10.42 75.65
C GLN A 369 109.91 9.47 75.00
N ASN A 370 109.87 8.21 75.43
CA ASN A 370 108.96 7.22 74.88
C ASN A 370 107.55 7.24 75.50
N ILE A 371 107.32 7.95 76.61
CA ILE A 371 105.97 8.08 77.19
C ILE A 371 105.13 9.03 76.31
N PRO A 372 104.02 8.56 75.72
CA PRO A 372 103.17 9.41 74.89
C PRO A 372 102.60 10.59 75.70
N GLN A 373 102.66 11.80 75.15
CA GLN A 373 101.94 12.95 75.69
C GLN A 373 100.52 12.93 75.14
N LEU A 374 99.55 12.71 76.02
CA LEU A 374 98.14 12.74 75.63
C LEU A 374 97.63 14.18 75.75
N GLU A 375 97.42 14.82 74.61
CA GLU A 375 96.76 16.12 74.57
C GLU A 375 95.24 15.94 74.70
N PHE A 376 94.67 16.46 75.79
CA PHE A 376 93.24 16.67 75.84
C PHE A 376 92.91 17.86 74.95
N LYS A 377 92.44 17.60 73.73
CA LYS A 377 91.67 18.61 73.01
C LYS A 377 90.35 18.79 73.77
N GLN A 378 90.31 19.82 74.61
CA GLN A 378 89.04 20.38 75.08
C GLN A 378 88.35 20.96 73.84
N ASN A 379 87.28 20.30 73.40
CA ASN A 379 86.33 20.91 72.49
C ASN A 379 85.43 21.88 73.26
#